data_AF-A0A940TLF7-F1
#
_entry.id   AF-A0A940TLF7-F1
#
_cell.length_a   1.000
_cell.length_b   1.000
_cell.length_c   1.000
_cell.angle_alpha   90.00
_cell.angle_beta   90.00
_cell.angle_gamma   90.00
#
_symmetry.space_group_name_H-M   'P 1'
#
loop_
_entity.id
_entity.type
_entity.pdbx_description
1 polymer ?
#
loop_
_entity_poly.entity_id
_entity_poly.type
_entity_poly.pdbx_seq_one_letter_code
_entity_poly.pdbx_strand_id
1 'polypeptide(L)'
;MAERDPIELIKGQLIRADDMAGLHPDHENFRHWHSETKTILEKVFSSKSVHYQSFLALRFREMSVHAFASTEIEKINAVRYKRDLENTRNILQSAIKELALDRTLFKKIQTTPETVEVSLEGEYFVSSGIQESELIQAIKSAFEGSGLTPILGLDGSQKGELLRQRIDRIKGAKFGIYDLSALGSAPTLLELGAALGMGKQTILIHKKSSPLPEWLEQTNRIEYENVSDLIDKLKRKVHY
;
A
#
# COMPACT_ATOMS: atom_id res chain seq x y z
N MET A 1 1.78 15.13 2.00
CA MET A 1 2.26 13.91 1.31
C MET A 1 3.76 13.82 1.55
N ALA A 2 4.36 12.62 1.56
CA ALA A 2 5.79 12.50 1.85
C ALA A 2 6.58 12.61 0.54
N GLU A 3 7.22 13.75 0.34
CA GLU A 3 8.22 13.92 -0.72
C GLU A 3 9.40 12.99 -0.47
N ARG A 4 9.77 12.20 -1.49
CA ARG A 4 10.90 11.26 -1.42
C ARG A 4 11.83 11.46 -2.61
N ASP A 5 13.11 11.16 -2.41
CA ASP A 5 14.12 11.21 -3.46
C ASP A 5 13.84 10.11 -4.51
N PRO A 6 13.63 10.46 -5.79
CA PRO A 6 13.44 9.51 -6.88
C PRO A 6 14.51 8.42 -6.97
N ILE A 7 15.77 8.76 -6.70
CA ILE A 7 16.88 7.81 -6.75
C ILE A 7 16.73 6.75 -5.66
N GLU A 8 16.39 7.16 -4.44
CA GLU A 8 16.21 6.26 -3.31
C GLU A 8 14.96 5.38 -3.48
N LEU A 9 13.89 5.92 -4.09
CA LEU A 9 12.71 5.13 -4.44
C LEU A 9 13.04 4.00 -5.43
N ILE A 10 13.76 4.31 -6.50
CA ILE A 10 14.12 3.32 -7.53
C ILE A 10 15.13 2.31 -6.99
N LYS A 11 16.09 2.73 -6.15
CA LYS A 11 16.98 1.80 -5.43
C LYS A 11 16.21 0.84 -4.54
N GLY A 12 15.19 1.32 -3.83
CA GLY A 12 14.31 0.48 -3.01
C GLY A 12 13.62 -0.61 -3.83
N GLN A 13 13.12 -0.28 -5.02
CA GLN A 13 12.52 -1.27 -5.91
C GLN A 13 13.54 -2.24 -6.51
N LEU A 14 14.76 -1.77 -6.79
CA LEU A 14 15.85 -2.62 -7.27
C LEU A 14 16.26 -3.66 -6.24
N ILE A 15 16.38 -3.28 -4.96
CA ILE A 15 16.69 -4.21 -3.85
C ILE A 15 15.59 -5.28 -3.74
N ARG A 16 14.32 -4.87 -3.78
CA ARG A 16 13.17 -5.78 -3.69
C ARG A 16 13.03 -6.72 -4.89
N ALA A 17 13.59 -6.38 -6.05
CA ALA A 17 13.54 -7.23 -7.24
C ALA A 17 14.22 -8.59 -7.02
N ASP A 18 15.19 -8.66 -6.11
CA ASP A 18 15.88 -9.91 -5.77
C ASP A 18 14.96 -10.88 -5.01
N ASP A 19 14.13 -10.35 -4.10
CA ASP A 19 13.13 -11.12 -3.36
C ASP A 19 12.04 -11.68 -4.27
N MET A 20 11.83 -11.06 -5.43
CA MET A 20 10.81 -11.49 -6.39
C MET A 20 11.23 -12.73 -7.19
N ALA A 21 12.52 -13.05 -7.29
CA ALA A 21 13.02 -14.13 -8.15
C ALA A 21 12.46 -15.53 -7.80
N GLY A 22 12.02 -15.72 -6.55
CA GLY A 22 11.39 -16.96 -6.07
C GLY A 22 9.87 -16.98 -6.16
N LEU A 23 9.22 -15.91 -6.62
CA LEU A 23 7.77 -15.76 -6.58
C LEU A 23 7.13 -15.95 -7.96
N HIS A 24 5.90 -16.45 -7.95
CA HIS A 24 5.08 -16.50 -9.16
C HIS A 24 4.54 -15.09 -9.51
N PRO A 25 4.33 -14.73 -10.78
CA PRO A 25 3.70 -13.46 -11.18
C PRO A 25 2.35 -13.15 -10.53
N ASP A 26 1.62 -14.20 -10.13
CA ASP A 26 0.33 -14.06 -9.44
C ASP A 26 0.45 -13.91 -7.92
N HIS A 27 1.64 -14.08 -7.36
CA HIS A 27 1.90 -13.87 -5.94
C HIS A 27 1.64 -12.40 -5.58
N GLU A 28 0.95 -12.17 -4.45
CA GLU A 28 0.55 -10.83 -4.02
C GLU A 28 1.74 -9.87 -3.92
N ASN A 29 2.81 -10.28 -3.24
CA ASN A 29 4.05 -9.51 -3.14
C ASN A 29 4.62 -9.10 -4.50
N PHE A 30 4.55 -9.97 -5.51
CA PHE A 30 5.02 -9.66 -6.87
C PHE A 30 4.11 -8.63 -7.53
N ARG A 31 2.78 -8.84 -7.48
CA ARG A 31 1.80 -7.90 -8.07
C ARG A 31 1.92 -6.51 -7.45
N HIS A 32 2.10 -6.47 -6.14
CA HIS A 32 2.33 -5.27 -5.36
C HIS A 32 3.61 -4.56 -5.80
N TRP A 33 4.77 -5.21 -5.72
CA TRP A 33 6.05 -4.67 -6.18
C TRP A 33 6.00 -4.18 -7.64
N HIS A 34 5.37 -4.94 -8.53
CA HIS A 34 5.25 -4.57 -9.94
C HIS A 34 4.38 -3.32 -10.16
N SER A 35 3.25 -3.22 -9.45
CA SER A 35 2.37 -2.04 -9.48
C SER A 35 3.06 -0.80 -8.91
N GLU A 36 3.78 -0.99 -7.81
CA GLU A 36 4.53 0.06 -7.14
C GLU A 36 5.67 0.60 -8.03
N THR A 37 6.48 -0.30 -8.58
CA THR A 37 7.57 0.03 -9.51
C THR A 37 7.05 0.78 -10.74
N LYS A 38 5.92 0.33 -11.31
CA LYS A 38 5.25 1.02 -12.42
C LYS A 38 4.89 2.47 -12.04
N THR A 39 4.29 2.66 -10.87
CA THR A 39 3.85 3.98 -10.40
C THR A 39 5.03 4.92 -10.15
N ILE A 40 6.13 4.42 -9.56
CA ILE A 40 7.36 5.20 -9.38
C ILE A 40 7.89 5.67 -10.73
N LEU A 41 8.07 4.74 -11.69
CA LEU A 41 8.63 5.08 -12.99
C LEU A 41 7.75 6.10 -13.75
N GLU A 42 6.43 5.95 -13.68
CA GLU A 42 5.49 6.91 -14.28
C GLU A 42 5.62 8.30 -13.65
N LYS A 43 5.71 8.38 -12.32
CA LYS A 43 5.80 9.67 -11.61
C LYS A 43 7.15 10.35 -11.78
N VAL A 44 8.23 9.58 -11.85
CA VAL A 44 9.59 10.11 -11.97
C VAL A 44 9.90 10.57 -13.40
N PHE A 45 9.53 9.79 -14.41
CA PHE A 45 9.94 10.04 -15.80
C PHE A 45 8.78 10.38 -16.76
N SER A 46 7.53 10.38 -16.29
CA SER A 46 6.30 10.40 -17.09
C SER A 46 6.00 9.08 -17.82
N SER A 47 4.74 8.93 -18.21
CA SER A 47 4.25 7.79 -18.98
C SER A 47 4.83 7.68 -20.39
N LYS A 48 5.52 8.71 -20.91
CA LYS A 48 6.14 8.68 -22.24
C LYS A 48 7.61 8.29 -22.24
N SER A 49 8.21 8.13 -21.05
CA SER A 49 9.63 7.80 -20.93
C SER A 49 9.97 6.41 -21.42
N VAL A 50 11.22 6.26 -21.88
CA VAL A 50 11.77 4.97 -22.29
C VAL A 50 11.75 3.98 -21.12
N HIS A 51 12.06 4.42 -19.90
CA HIS A 51 12.06 3.55 -18.71
C HIS A 51 10.68 2.99 -18.40
N TYR A 52 9.65 3.85 -18.38
CA TYR A 52 8.28 3.42 -18.12
C TYR A 52 7.75 2.52 -19.23
N GLN A 53 7.97 2.88 -20.50
CA GLN A 53 7.50 2.09 -21.64
C GLN A 53 8.21 0.73 -21.73
N SER A 54 9.52 0.69 -21.45
CA SER A 54 10.28 -0.56 -21.40
C SER A 54 9.81 -1.46 -20.27
N PHE A 55 9.47 -0.90 -19.10
CA PHE A 55 8.93 -1.66 -17.98
C PHE A 55 7.54 -2.24 -18.31
N LEU A 56 6.66 -1.47 -18.95
CA LEU A 56 5.34 -1.96 -19.37
C LEU A 56 5.39 -3.05 -20.44
N ALA A 57 6.46 -3.10 -21.24
CA ALA A 57 6.63 -4.12 -22.27
C ALA A 57 6.99 -5.50 -21.73
N LEU A 58 7.32 -5.62 -20.44
CA LEU A 58 7.64 -6.89 -19.78
C LEU A 58 6.39 -7.76 -19.63
N ARG A 59 6.53 -9.07 -19.88
CA ARG A 59 5.39 -9.98 -20.10
C ARG A 59 5.13 -10.88 -18.90
N PHE A 60 5.21 -10.33 -17.69
CA PHE A 60 4.99 -11.08 -16.45
C PHE A 60 3.62 -11.75 -16.38
N ARG A 61 2.57 -11.11 -16.94
CA ARG A 61 1.18 -11.63 -16.92
C ARG A 61 0.88 -12.69 -17.98
N GLU A 62 1.65 -12.77 -19.06
CA GLU A 62 1.45 -13.83 -20.08
C GLU A 62 1.89 -15.22 -19.57
N MET A 63 2.46 -15.28 -18.37
CA MET A 63 2.97 -16.50 -17.75
C MET A 63 2.01 -17.15 -16.73
N SER A 64 0.82 -16.57 -16.47
CA SER A 64 -0.21 -17.22 -15.67
C SER A 64 -0.83 -18.37 -16.46
N VAL A 65 -0.23 -19.57 -16.38
CA VAL A 65 -0.73 -20.71 -17.14
C VAL A 65 -1.95 -21.30 -16.44
N HIS A 66 -3.02 -21.46 -17.23
CA HIS A 66 -4.18 -22.27 -16.89
C HIS A 66 -3.78 -23.72 -16.58
N ALA A 67 -4.68 -24.46 -15.91
CA ALA A 67 -4.52 -25.81 -15.35
C ALA A 67 -4.10 -26.95 -16.31
N PHE A 68 -3.60 -26.65 -17.52
CA PHE A 68 -3.24 -27.60 -18.58
C PHE A 68 -1.84 -27.34 -19.20
N ALA A 69 -0.95 -26.61 -18.52
CA ALA A 69 0.43 -26.45 -18.99
C ALA A 69 1.17 -27.79 -18.97
N SER A 70 1.93 -28.12 -20.02
CA SER A 70 2.92 -29.19 -19.91
C SER A 70 4.15 -28.72 -19.13
N THR A 71 4.90 -29.66 -18.55
CA THR A 71 6.15 -29.40 -17.82
C THR A 71 7.20 -28.63 -18.64
N GLU A 72 7.16 -28.75 -19.96
CA GLU A 72 8.03 -28.01 -20.88
C GLU A 72 7.62 -26.53 -20.97
N ILE A 73 6.32 -26.23 -20.98
CA ILE A 73 5.79 -24.85 -21.01
C ILE A 73 6.15 -24.14 -19.71
N GLU A 74 6.04 -24.83 -18.57
CA GLU A 74 6.43 -24.28 -17.26
C GLU A 74 7.92 -23.91 -17.21
N LYS A 75 8.81 -24.77 -17.74
CA LYS A 75 10.25 -24.48 -17.84
C LYS A 75 10.53 -23.27 -18.73
N ILE A 76 9.85 -23.16 -19.88
CA ILE A 76 9.99 -22.00 -20.78
C ILE A 76 9.53 -20.72 -20.08
N ASN A 77 8.42 -20.77 -19.36
CA ASN A 77 7.90 -19.63 -18.61
C ASN A 77 8.81 -19.24 -17.45
N ALA A 78 9.35 -20.19 -16.69
CA ALA A 78 10.32 -19.89 -15.63
C ALA A 78 11.59 -19.19 -16.17
N VAL A 79 12.10 -19.61 -17.33
CA VAL A 79 13.25 -18.98 -17.99
C VAL A 79 12.90 -17.56 -18.47
N ARG A 80 11.71 -17.38 -19.06
CA ARG A 80 11.23 -16.04 -19.47
C ARG A 80 11.04 -15.12 -18.27
N TYR A 81 10.45 -15.62 -17.19
CA TYR A 81 10.28 -14.89 -15.93
C TYR A 81 11.59 -14.35 -15.39
N LYS A 82 12.60 -15.23 -15.31
CA LYS A 82 13.94 -14.83 -14.86
C LYS A 82 14.56 -13.78 -15.79
N ARG A 83 14.36 -13.89 -17.10
CA ARG A 83 14.84 -12.91 -18.09
C ARG A 83 14.13 -11.56 -17.93
N ASP A 84 12.82 -11.56 -17.74
CA ASP A 84 12.04 -10.33 -17.58
C ASP A 84 12.39 -9.62 -16.26
N LEU A 85 12.64 -10.37 -15.17
CA LEU A 85 13.19 -9.80 -13.93
C LEU A 85 14.56 -9.17 -14.14
N GLU A 86 15.45 -9.82 -14.89
CA GLU A 86 16.76 -9.26 -15.22
C GLU A 86 16.63 -7.98 -16.07
N ASN A 87 15.70 -7.97 -17.02
CA ASN A 87 15.38 -6.77 -17.80
C ASN A 87 14.85 -5.65 -16.91
N THR A 88 14.01 -5.95 -15.91
CA THR A 88 13.60 -4.97 -14.90
C THR A 88 14.80 -4.37 -14.19
N ARG A 89 15.75 -5.19 -13.72
CA ARG A 89 16.96 -4.69 -13.04
C ARG A 89 17.72 -3.71 -13.94
N ASN A 90 17.90 -4.06 -15.21
CA ASN A 90 18.58 -3.21 -16.19
C ASN A 90 17.87 -1.86 -16.39
N ILE A 91 16.54 -1.87 -16.48
CA ILE A 91 15.73 -0.64 -16.58
C ILE A 91 15.92 0.23 -15.34
N LEU A 92 15.77 -0.33 -14.14
CA LEU A 92 15.90 0.43 -12.89
C LEU A 92 17.31 0.99 -12.69
N GLN A 93 18.35 0.22 -13.02
CA GLN A 93 19.74 0.70 -12.99
C GLN A 93 19.98 1.82 -14.00
N SER A 94 19.42 1.72 -15.21
CA SER A 94 19.53 2.78 -16.22
C SER A 94 18.82 4.05 -15.77
N ALA A 95 17.64 3.94 -15.16
CA ALA A 95 16.88 5.05 -14.60
C ALA A 95 17.66 5.77 -13.50
N ILE A 96 18.30 5.04 -12.58
CA ILE A 96 19.16 5.62 -11.53
C ILE A 96 20.33 6.39 -12.16
N LYS A 97 20.97 5.82 -13.19
CA LYS A 97 22.10 6.48 -13.88
C LYS A 97 21.67 7.78 -14.55
N GLU A 98 20.51 7.78 -15.21
CA GLU A 98 19.95 8.98 -15.85
C GLU A 98 19.70 10.09 -14.81
N LEU A 99 19.03 9.78 -13.71
CA LEU A 99 18.78 10.76 -12.63
C LEU A 99 20.07 11.28 -11.99
N ALA A 100 21.07 10.43 -11.81
CA ALA A 100 22.37 10.83 -11.28
C ALA A 100 23.15 11.72 -12.27
N LEU A 101 23.09 11.42 -13.56
CA LEU A 101 23.67 12.25 -14.63
C LEU A 101 22.97 13.61 -14.70
N ASP A 102 21.64 13.65 -14.68
CA ASP A 102 20.88 14.91 -14.72
C ASP A 102 21.21 15.82 -13.53
N ARG A 103 21.34 15.26 -12.32
CA ARG A 103 21.76 16.00 -11.12
C ARG A 103 23.17 16.57 -11.22
N THR A 104 24.09 15.86 -11.88
CA THR A 104 25.51 16.26 -11.95
C THR A 104 25.79 17.22 -13.10
N LEU A 105 25.13 17.04 -14.26
CA LEU A 105 25.39 17.78 -15.49
C LEU A 105 24.51 19.02 -15.65
N PHE A 106 23.26 19.01 -15.15
CA PHE A 106 22.27 20.05 -15.45
C PHE A 106 21.81 20.84 -14.23
N LYS A 107 22.74 21.32 -13.38
CA LYS A 107 22.43 22.18 -12.21
C LYS A 107 21.59 23.44 -12.50
N LYS A 108 21.49 23.87 -13.77
CA LYS A 108 20.70 25.05 -14.19
C LYS A 108 19.42 24.72 -14.96
N ILE A 109 19.26 23.49 -15.48
CA ILE A 109 18.10 23.05 -16.28
C ILE A 109 17.81 21.61 -15.86
N GLN A 110 17.40 21.42 -14.60
CA GLN A 110 16.93 20.11 -14.16
C GLN A 110 15.68 19.75 -14.96
N THR A 111 15.81 18.76 -15.83
CA THR A 111 14.69 18.13 -16.55
C THR A 111 13.96 17.11 -15.69
N THR A 112 14.62 16.61 -14.63
CA THR A 112 14.08 15.65 -13.68
C THR A 112 13.72 16.31 -12.34
N PRO A 113 12.56 15.96 -11.75
CA PRO A 113 12.12 16.52 -10.48
C PRO A 113 13.07 16.17 -9.31
N GLU A 114 13.36 17.14 -8.43
CA GLU A 114 14.22 16.94 -7.25
C GLU A 114 13.56 16.02 -6.22
N THR A 115 12.27 16.22 -6.00
CA THR A 115 11.40 15.38 -5.19
C THR A 115 10.22 14.95 -6.02
N VAL A 116 9.77 13.72 -5.82
CA VAL A 116 8.55 13.23 -6.47
C VAL A 116 7.56 12.85 -5.38
N GLU A 117 6.37 13.43 -5.48
CA GLU A 117 5.21 12.94 -4.74
C GLU A 117 4.77 11.60 -5.33
N VAL A 118 5.40 10.54 -4.88
CA VAL A 118 4.93 9.19 -5.16
C VAL A 118 4.06 8.76 -3.99
N SER A 119 2.74 8.69 -4.23
CA SER A 119 1.82 7.99 -3.34
C SER A 119 2.03 6.50 -3.52
N LEU A 120 3.21 6.02 -3.09
CA LEU A 120 3.43 4.61 -2.89
C LEU A 120 2.42 4.17 -1.85
N GLU A 121 1.65 3.16 -2.21
CA GLU A 121 0.93 2.24 -1.34
C GLU A 121 0.99 2.64 0.14
N GLY A 122 -0.13 3.21 0.59
CA GLY A 122 -0.17 3.78 1.93
C GLY A 122 -0.55 2.73 2.94
N GLU A 123 -0.01 2.91 4.13
CA GLU A 123 -0.51 2.17 5.28
C GLU A 123 -1.86 2.77 5.72
N TYR A 124 -2.78 1.92 6.16
CA TYR A 124 -3.95 2.36 6.90
C TYR A 124 -3.92 1.79 8.30
N PHE A 125 -4.28 2.61 9.27
CA PHE A 125 -4.28 2.20 10.67
C PHE A 125 -5.61 1.51 11.00
N VAL A 126 -5.55 0.36 11.67
CA VAL A 126 -6.71 -0.31 12.27
C VAL A 126 -6.60 -0.17 13.77
N SER A 127 -7.57 0.51 14.38
CA SER A 127 -7.54 0.81 15.81
C SER A 127 -7.47 -0.44 16.68
N SER A 128 -6.81 -0.30 17.84
CA SER A 128 -6.67 -1.38 18.82
C SER A 128 -8.00 -1.83 19.46
N GLY A 129 -9.07 -1.05 19.30
CA GLY A 129 -10.43 -1.45 19.68
C GLY A 129 -11.02 -2.55 18.80
N ILE A 130 -10.47 -2.75 17.60
CA ILE A 130 -10.91 -3.79 16.65
C ILE A 130 -10.10 -5.05 16.95
N GLN A 131 -10.63 -5.92 17.80
CA GLN A 131 -9.98 -7.17 18.22
C GLN A 131 -10.56 -8.42 17.56
N GLU A 132 -11.79 -8.32 17.04
CA GLU A 132 -12.47 -9.42 16.38
C GLU A 132 -11.73 -9.80 15.08
N SER A 133 -11.17 -11.01 15.03
CA SER A 133 -10.41 -11.48 13.86
C SER A 133 -11.23 -11.44 12.58
N GLU A 134 -12.53 -11.70 12.65
CA GLU A 134 -13.43 -11.63 11.50
C GLU A 134 -13.55 -10.20 10.97
N LEU A 135 -13.60 -9.20 11.85
CA LEU A 135 -13.69 -7.79 11.48
C LEU A 135 -12.36 -7.28 10.90
N ILE A 136 -11.24 -7.68 11.50
CA ILE A 136 -9.91 -7.38 10.95
C ILE A 136 -9.78 -7.97 9.55
N GLN A 137 -10.20 -9.23 9.36
CA GLN A 137 -10.13 -9.89 8.06
C GLN A 137 -11.08 -9.24 7.05
N ALA A 138 -12.27 -8.82 7.46
CA ALA A 138 -13.20 -8.07 6.63
C ALA A 138 -12.58 -6.78 6.12
N ILE A 139 -11.96 -6.01 7.01
CA ILE A 139 -11.27 -4.78 6.67
C ILE A 139 -10.13 -5.07 5.68
N LYS A 140 -9.31 -6.09 5.94
CA LYS A 140 -8.24 -6.51 5.01
C LYS A 140 -8.79 -6.86 3.63
N SER A 141 -9.84 -7.68 3.56
CA SER A 141 -10.51 -8.06 2.30
C SER A 141 -11.17 -6.88 1.58
N ALA A 142 -11.59 -5.84 2.30
CA ALA A 142 -12.10 -4.62 1.68
C ALA A 142 -11.02 -3.84 0.92
N PHE A 143 -9.77 -3.94 1.36
CA PHE A 143 -8.61 -3.26 0.77
C PHE A 143 -7.68 -4.21 0.00
N GLU A 144 -8.03 -5.47 -0.14
CA GLU A 144 -7.28 -6.44 -0.93
C GLU A 144 -7.19 -5.99 -2.40
N GLY A 145 -5.99 -5.98 -2.96
CA GLY A 145 -5.73 -5.48 -4.32
C GLY A 145 -5.74 -3.94 -4.46
N SER A 146 -6.00 -3.18 -3.39
CA SER A 146 -5.88 -1.70 -3.40
C SER A 146 -4.44 -1.20 -3.25
N GLY A 147 -3.51 -2.10 -2.91
CA GLY A 147 -2.13 -1.77 -2.58
C GLY A 147 -1.94 -1.17 -1.18
N LEU A 148 -3.00 -1.01 -0.38
CA LEU A 148 -2.88 -0.50 0.98
C LEU A 148 -2.52 -1.61 1.98
N THR A 149 -1.59 -1.33 2.90
CA THR A 149 -1.18 -2.28 3.95
C THR A 149 -1.79 -1.91 5.31
N PRO A 150 -2.37 -2.87 6.05
CA PRO A 150 -2.88 -2.61 7.39
C PRO A 150 -1.75 -2.47 8.41
N ILE A 151 -1.79 -1.43 9.23
CA ILE A 151 -1.09 -1.38 10.52
C ILE A 151 -2.11 -1.68 11.61
N LEU A 152 -1.96 -2.80 12.30
CA LEU A 152 -2.84 -3.14 13.41
C LEU A 152 -2.35 -2.44 14.69
N GLY A 153 -3.27 -1.81 15.42
CA GLY A 153 -3.00 -1.22 16.73
C GLY A 153 -2.68 -2.24 17.83
N LEU A 154 -2.75 -3.55 17.51
CA LEU A 154 -2.54 -4.67 18.44
C LEU A 154 -1.30 -5.54 18.12
N ASP A 155 -0.58 -5.29 17.03
CA ASP A 155 0.57 -6.13 16.66
C ASP A 155 1.77 -5.89 17.59
N GLY A 156 1.88 -6.74 18.63
CA GLY A 156 3.07 -6.90 19.45
C GLY A 156 2.78 -7.27 20.91
N SER A 157 3.17 -8.48 21.30
CA SER A 157 3.07 -9.09 22.64
C SER A 157 3.79 -8.36 23.80
N GLN A 158 3.68 -7.05 23.95
CA GLN A 158 4.24 -6.34 25.10
C GLN A 158 3.18 -5.50 25.80
N LYS A 159 2.85 -5.93 27.03
CA LYS A 159 2.35 -5.03 28.08
C LYS A 159 3.23 -3.78 28.09
N GLY A 160 2.71 -2.68 27.55
CA GLY A 160 3.40 -1.39 27.57
C GLY A 160 3.75 -0.76 26.22
N GLU A 161 3.14 -1.17 25.11
CA GLU A 161 3.23 -0.38 23.88
C GLU A 161 2.73 1.06 24.16
N LEU A 162 3.67 2.02 24.13
CA LEU A 162 3.40 3.39 24.58
C LEU A 162 2.48 4.06 23.57
N LEU A 163 1.46 4.80 24.04
CA LEU A 163 0.55 5.62 23.23
C LEU A 163 1.29 6.39 22.11
N ARG A 164 2.51 6.87 22.40
CA ARG A 164 3.39 7.54 21.45
C ARG A 164 3.68 6.72 20.19
N GLN A 165 3.99 5.43 20.31
CA GLN A 165 4.27 4.55 19.16
C GLN A 165 3.04 4.38 18.27
N ARG A 166 1.85 4.33 18.88
CA ARG A 166 0.58 4.26 18.14
C ARG A 166 0.29 5.58 17.43
N ILE A 167 0.55 6.71 18.08
CA ILE A 167 0.46 8.03 17.45
C ILE A 167 1.41 8.13 16.25
N ASP A 168 2.65 7.63 16.37
CA ASP A 168 3.62 7.63 15.27
C ASP A 168 3.13 6.76 14.09
N ARG A 169 2.51 5.61 14.36
CA ARG A 169 1.85 4.76 13.34
C ARG A 169 0.68 5.47 12.67
N ILE A 170 -0.20 6.13 13.44
CA ILE A 170 -1.31 6.93 12.91
C ILE A 170 -0.78 8.09 12.05
N LYS A 171 0.34 8.70 12.44
CA LYS A 171 1.00 9.76 11.67
C LYS A 171 1.52 9.25 10.33
N GLY A 172 2.04 8.02 10.27
CA GLY A 172 2.47 7.37 9.03
C GLY A 172 1.33 6.96 8.10
N ALA A 173 0.18 6.57 8.67
CA ALA A 173 -0.97 6.09 7.91
C ALA A 173 -1.66 7.17 7.07
N LYS A 174 -2.25 6.76 5.93
CA LYS A 174 -3.10 7.60 5.07
C LYS A 174 -4.43 7.94 5.74
N PHE A 175 -5.06 6.93 6.31
CA PHE A 175 -6.28 7.04 7.10
C PHE A 175 -6.30 6.01 8.22
N GLY A 176 -7.16 6.21 9.21
CA GLY A 176 -7.38 5.23 10.27
C GLY A 176 -8.83 4.74 10.30
N ILE A 177 -9.02 3.47 10.65
CA ILE A 177 -10.31 2.82 10.85
C ILE A 177 -10.52 2.60 12.35
N TYR A 178 -11.63 3.10 12.86
CA TYR A 178 -11.96 3.10 14.29
C TYR A 178 -13.36 2.53 14.49
N ASP A 179 -13.49 1.59 15.42
CA ASP A 179 -14.78 1.01 15.78
C ASP A 179 -15.41 1.74 16.97
N LEU A 180 -16.55 2.37 16.71
CA LEU A 180 -17.36 3.05 17.71
C LEU A 180 -18.24 2.09 18.52
N SER A 181 -18.41 0.85 18.08
CA SER A 181 -19.09 -0.16 18.91
C SER A 181 -18.24 -0.57 20.13
N ALA A 182 -16.93 -0.33 20.07
CA ALA A 182 -15.95 -0.62 21.12
C ALA A 182 -15.53 0.63 21.94
N LEU A 183 -16.40 1.65 22.04
CA LEU A 183 -16.15 2.91 22.77
C LEU A 183 -15.75 2.76 24.25
N GLY A 184 -15.90 1.56 24.84
CA GLY A 184 -15.42 1.25 26.18
C GLY A 184 -13.88 1.16 26.31
N SER A 185 -13.15 1.20 25.20
CA SER A 185 -11.68 1.11 25.20
C SER A 185 -11.05 2.51 25.16
N ALA A 186 -10.55 2.97 26.31
CA ALA A 186 -9.81 4.24 26.43
C ALA A 186 -8.67 4.41 25.38
N PRO A 187 -7.92 3.35 24.99
CA PRO A 187 -6.93 3.46 23.92
C PRO A 187 -7.50 3.86 22.56
N THR A 188 -8.66 3.34 22.18
CA THR A 188 -9.33 3.65 20.89
C THR A 188 -9.76 5.11 20.82
N LEU A 189 -10.27 5.66 21.93
CA LEU A 189 -10.64 7.07 22.01
C LEU A 189 -9.41 7.98 21.90
N LEU A 190 -8.28 7.59 22.51
CA LEU A 190 -7.03 8.34 22.41
C LEU A 190 -6.44 8.28 21.00
N GLU A 191 -6.47 7.11 20.35
CA GLU A 191 -6.06 6.94 18.96
C GLU A 191 -6.91 7.78 18.01
N LEU A 192 -8.24 7.74 18.18
CA LEU A 192 -9.18 8.55 17.40
C LEU A 192 -8.94 10.06 17.63
N GLY A 193 -8.80 10.48 18.89
CA GLY A 193 -8.51 11.86 19.25
C GLY A 193 -7.20 12.35 18.64
N ALA A 194 -6.16 11.51 18.65
CA ALA A 194 -4.88 11.82 18.01
C ALA A 194 -5.02 11.98 16.49
N ALA A 195 -5.74 11.07 15.82
CA ALA A 195 -5.99 11.16 14.39
C ALA A 195 -6.75 12.43 14.00
N LEU A 196 -7.83 12.75 14.73
CA LEU A 196 -8.60 13.97 14.52
C LEU A 196 -7.75 15.23 14.79
N GLY A 197 -6.99 15.25 15.88
CA GLY A 197 -6.10 16.36 16.23
C GLY A 197 -4.99 16.60 15.21
N MET A 198 -4.56 15.55 14.51
CA MET A 198 -3.58 15.64 13.40
C MET A 198 -4.22 15.95 12.04
N GLY A 199 -5.56 16.10 11.95
CA GLY A 199 -6.27 16.30 10.69
C GLY A 199 -6.19 15.08 9.76
N LYS A 200 -5.99 13.88 10.30
CA LYS A 200 -5.95 12.64 9.52
C LYS A 200 -7.36 12.24 9.10
N GLN A 201 -7.47 11.61 7.93
CA GLN A 201 -8.73 11.02 7.50
C GLN A 201 -9.10 9.85 8.41
N THR A 202 -10.32 9.86 8.93
CA THR A 202 -10.84 8.83 9.83
C THR A 202 -12.06 8.16 9.22
N ILE A 203 -12.06 6.84 9.22
CA ILE A 203 -13.21 6.01 8.85
C ILE A 203 -13.75 5.43 10.15
N LEU A 204 -14.93 5.90 10.54
CA LEU A 204 -15.62 5.41 11.72
C LEU A 204 -16.55 4.28 11.30
N ILE A 205 -16.43 3.11 11.94
CA ILE A 205 -17.34 1.98 11.74
C ILE A 205 -18.18 1.79 13.00
N HIS A 206 -19.42 1.36 12.82
CA HIS A 206 -20.35 1.14 13.92
C HIS A 206 -21.33 0.03 13.58
N LYS A 207 -21.47 -0.94 14.48
CA LYS A 207 -22.46 -2.01 14.39
C LYS A 207 -23.84 -1.48 14.79
N LYS A 208 -24.82 -1.58 13.90
CA LYS A 208 -26.19 -1.02 14.12
C LYS A 208 -26.87 -1.48 15.41
N SER A 209 -26.50 -2.64 15.94
CA SER A 209 -27.10 -3.20 17.17
C SER A 209 -26.43 -2.70 18.45
N SER A 210 -25.45 -1.80 18.39
CA SER A 210 -24.70 -1.32 19.55
C SER A 210 -25.13 0.09 19.96
N PRO A 211 -25.22 0.39 21.27
CA PRO A 211 -25.60 1.70 21.74
C PRO A 211 -24.52 2.73 21.37
N LEU A 212 -24.92 3.82 20.73
CA LEU A 212 -24.04 4.93 20.36
C LEU A 212 -24.34 6.13 21.25
N PRO A 213 -23.33 6.84 21.76
CA PRO A 213 -23.54 8.12 22.45
C PRO A 213 -24.11 9.19 21.50
N GLU A 214 -25.03 10.00 22.01
CA GLU A 214 -25.75 11.06 21.28
C GLU A 214 -24.81 12.04 20.54
N TRP A 215 -23.64 12.33 21.13
CA TRP A 215 -22.62 13.22 20.53
C TRP A 215 -21.90 12.64 19.30
N LEU A 216 -22.00 11.32 19.07
CA LEU A 216 -21.47 10.64 17.88
C LEU A 216 -22.51 10.47 16.77
N GLU A 217 -23.79 10.77 17.02
CA GLU A 217 -24.86 10.60 16.03
C GLU A 217 -24.65 11.45 14.76
N GLN A 218 -23.96 12.60 14.89
CA GLN A 218 -23.70 13.55 13.81
C GLN A 218 -22.44 13.25 12.99
N THR A 219 -21.67 12.21 13.33
CA THR A 219 -20.44 11.85 12.59
C THR A 219 -20.71 10.98 11.36
N ASN A 220 -19.98 11.22 10.27
CA ASN A 220 -20.10 10.48 8.99
C ASN A 220 -19.51 9.07 9.10
N ARG A 221 -20.24 8.16 9.74
CA ARG A 221 -19.86 6.78 10.03
C ARG A 221 -20.38 5.77 8.99
N ILE A 222 -19.73 4.62 8.94
CA ILE A 222 -20.20 3.43 8.22
C ILE A 222 -20.93 2.55 9.22
N GLU A 223 -22.24 2.49 9.07
CA GLU A 223 -23.05 1.55 9.84
C GLU A 223 -23.08 0.19 9.15
N TYR A 224 -22.78 -0.88 9.87
CA TYR A 224 -22.79 -2.24 9.34
C TYR A 224 -23.68 -3.18 10.17
N GLU A 225 -24.33 -4.11 9.49
CA GLU A 225 -25.14 -5.17 10.13
C GLU A 225 -24.37 -6.49 10.21
N ASN A 226 -23.63 -6.81 9.15
CA ASN A 226 -22.80 -8.01 9.04
C ASN A 226 -21.46 -7.68 8.35
N VAL A 227 -20.54 -8.64 8.38
CA VAL A 227 -19.18 -8.49 7.82
C VAL A 227 -19.21 -8.22 6.31
N SER A 228 -20.10 -8.84 5.55
CA SER A 228 -20.21 -8.64 4.09
C SER A 228 -20.63 -7.20 3.74
N ASP A 229 -21.61 -6.66 4.47
CA ASP A 229 -22.09 -5.28 4.33
C ASP A 229 -20.99 -4.26 4.65
N LEU A 230 -20.15 -4.55 5.65
CA LEU A 230 -18.99 -3.71 5.98
C LEU A 230 -17.98 -3.67 4.81
N ILE A 231 -17.67 -4.81 4.21
CA ILE A 231 -16.71 -4.90 3.09
C ILE A 231 -17.17 -4.02 1.93
N ASP A 232 -18.44 -4.14 1.54
CA ASP A 232 -18.99 -3.39 0.41
C ASP A 232 -19.00 -1.88 0.67
N LYS A 233 -19.34 -1.47 1.91
CA LYS A 233 -19.35 -0.06 2.30
C LYS A 233 -17.94 0.53 2.39
N LEU A 234 -16.97 -0.22 2.88
CA LEU A 234 -15.57 0.21 2.93
C LEU A 234 -14.98 0.39 1.52
N LYS A 235 -15.25 -0.55 0.60
CA LYS A 235 -14.83 -0.43 -0.81
C LYS A 235 -15.35 0.85 -1.46
N ARG A 236 -16.60 1.22 -1.20
CA ARG A 236 -17.21 2.44 -1.76
C ARG A 236 -16.62 3.74 -1.19
N LYS A 237 -16.20 3.74 0.08
CA LYS A 237 -15.73 4.95 0.77
C LYS A 237 -14.31 5.38 0.36
N VAL A 238 -13.50 4.46 -0.17
CA VAL A 238 -12.08 4.72 -0.50
C VAL A 238 -11.83 4.85 -2.02
N HIS A 239 -12.80 4.51 -2.86
CA HIS A 239 -12.74 4.70 -4.33
C HIS A 239 -13.20 6.08 -4.83
N TYR A 240 -13.32 7.09 -3.96
CA TYR A 240 -13.64 8.48 -4.30
C TYR A 240 -12.46 9.41 -4.05
#